data_AF-A0A5C4RUX2-F1
#
_entry.id   AF-A0A5C4RUX2-F1
#
_cell.length_a   1.000
_cell.length_b   1.000
_cell.length_c   1.000
_cell.angle_alpha   90.00
_cell.angle_beta   90.00
_cell.angle_gamma   90.00
#
_symmetry.space_group_name_H-M   'P 1'
#
loop_
_entity.id
_entity.type
_entity.pdbx_description
1 polymer ?
#
loop_
_entity_poly.entity_id
_entity_poly.type
_entity_poly.pdbx_seq_one_letter_code
_entity_poly.pdbx_strand_id
1 'polypeptide(L)'
;MIRFASTSRAWRGALAAVAFGVAVIAGLGCASVPTPNTDMSPRPIAIGTLVNPDLTIVADDGSFTLRGGQQFNTPFATSSLWGTSFTGQALLDAYPQARGWGARSVKIKQAGKPDLHGLLLFNNGIAAAFGSGSQSYYVRIAPEKLDNARNGNTAVSYELMDFTQRWTDGTTQKAAQYSWVLWISATPI
;
A
#
# COMPACT_ATOMS: atom_id res chain seq x y z
N MET A 1 -68.50 11.33 74.39
CA MET A 1 -68.89 10.99 73.00
C MET A 1 -67.65 11.16 72.14
N ILE A 2 -66.89 10.07 71.92
CA ILE A 2 -65.56 10.12 71.29
C ILE A 2 -65.68 9.54 69.88
N ARG A 3 -65.34 10.33 68.86
CA ARG A 3 -65.33 9.94 67.44
C ARG A 3 -63.97 9.38 67.04
N PHE A 4 -63.99 8.26 66.32
CA PHE A 4 -62.88 7.74 65.52
C PHE A 4 -62.82 8.43 64.15
N ALA A 5 -61.61 8.70 63.65
CA ALA A 5 -61.26 8.84 62.22
C ALA A 5 -59.74 8.60 62.08
N SER A 6 -59.27 7.47 61.56
CA SER A 6 -59.03 7.17 60.12
C SER A 6 -57.91 8.04 59.52
N THR A 7 -56.65 7.59 59.57
CA THR A 7 -55.87 6.81 58.57
C THR A 7 -55.24 7.59 57.40
N SER A 8 -53.92 7.37 57.27
CA SER A 8 -53.10 7.30 56.04
C SER A 8 -53.03 8.52 55.12
N ARG A 9 -52.02 9.37 55.35
CA ARG A 9 -51.45 10.31 54.35
C ARG A 9 -49.92 10.30 54.39
N ALA A 10 -49.34 9.22 53.95
CA ALA A 10 -48.01 9.18 53.33
C ALA A 10 -48.17 8.23 52.13
N TRP A 11 -47.29 8.24 51.13
CA TRP A 11 -47.36 7.40 49.90
C TRP A 11 -48.02 8.01 48.65
N ARG A 12 -47.93 9.32 48.41
CA ARG A 12 -48.22 9.89 47.06
C ARG A 12 -47.19 10.93 46.56
N GLY A 13 -45.97 10.90 47.08
CA GLY A 13 -44.93 11.88 46.75
C GLY A 13 -43.63 11.33 46.18
N ALA A 14 -43.59 10.07 45.71
CA ALA A 14 -42.33 9.40 45.34
C ALA A 14 -42.32 8.74 43.95
N LEU A 15 -43.17 9.18 43.01
CA LEU A 15 -43.29 8.58 41.67
C LEU A 15 -43.26 9.60 40.51
N ALA A 16 -42.55 10.72 40.68
CA ALA A 16 -42.39 11.72 39.60
C ALA A 16 -40.92 12.14 39.33
N ALA A 17 -39.94 11.46 39.93
CA ALA A 17 -38.51 11.82 39.81
C ALA A 17 -37.62 10.71 39.18
N VAL A 18 -38.21 9.66 38.61
CA VAL A 18 -37.47 8.57 37.95
C VAL A 18 -37.62 8.59 36.42
N ALA A 19 -38.56 9.37 35.87
CA ALA A 19 -38.80 9.40 34.42
C ALA A 19 -37.89 10.37 33.63
N PHE A 20 -37.11 11.24 34.29
CA PHE A 20 -36.21 12.19 33.62
C PHE A 20 -34.72 11.83 33.68
N GLY A 21 -34.36 10.74 34.36
CA GLY A 21 -32.96 10.30 34.51
C GLY A 21 -32.48 9.27 33.49
N VAL A 22 -33.38 8.71 32.66
CA VAL A 22 -33.05 7.62 31.71
C VAL A 22 -33.00 8.10 30.25
N ALA A 23 -33.52 9.29 29.93
CA ALA A 23 -33.59 9.78 28.55
C ALA A 23 -32.28 10.41 28.02
N VAL A 24 -31.23 10.55 28.84
CA VAL A 24 -29.96 11.18 28.41
C VAL A 24 -28.88 10.16 28.00
N ILE A 25 -29.04 8.86 28.30
CA ILE A 25 -28.05 7.82 27.98
C ILE A 25 -28.48 6.94 26.79
N ALA A 26 -29.43 7.39 25.97
CA ALA A 26 -29.83 6.69 24.73
C ALA A 26 -29.33 7.36 23.44
N GLY A 27 -28.68 8.53 23.54
CA GLY A 27 -28.25 9.34 22.40
C GLY A 27 -26.85 9.06 21.87
N LEU A 28 -26.04 8.26 22.57
CA LEU A 28 -24.75 7.78 22.05
C LEU A 28 -25.00 6.49 21.26
N GLY A 29 -25.81 6.59 20.20
CA GLY A 29 -25.84 5.54 19.19
C GLY A 29 -24.40 5.31 18.76
N CYS A 30 -23.93 4.07 18.90
CA CYS A 30 -22.62 3.65 18.44
C CYS A 30 -22.46 4.12 16.99
N ALA A 31 -21.76 5.23 16.76
CA ALA A 31 -21.42 5.65 15.41
C ALA A 31 -20.60 4.50 14.84
N SER A 32 -21.15 3.80 13.86
CA SER A 32 -20.45 2.70 13.19
C SER A 32 -19.19 3.28 12.58
N VAL A 33 -18.02 2.85 13.07
CA VAL A 33 -16.74 3.27 12.50
C VAL A 33 -16.74 2.85 11.03
N PRO A 34 -16.58 3.79 10.08
CA PRO A 34 -16.57 3.44 8.67
C PRO A 34 -15.49 2.39 8.40
N THR A 35 -15.86 1.28 7.76
CA THR A 35 -14.91 0.22 7.42
C THR A 35 -14.47 0.38 5.96
N PRO A 36 -13.23 -0.01 5.61
CA PRO A 36 -12.78 0.00 4.22
C PRO A 36 -13.65 -0.93 3.37
N ASN A 37 -14.15 -0.45 2.22
CA ASN A 37 -14.91 -1.24 1.23
C ASN A 37 -14.29 -1.13 -0.18
N THR A 38 -12.99 -0.83 -0.24
CA THR A 38 -12.25 -0.74 -1.49
C THR A 38 -12.11 -2.13 -2.12
N ASP A 39 -12.31 -2.24 -3.43
CA ASP A 39 -12.09 -3.50 -4.14
C ASP A 39 -10.58 -3.76 -4.29
N MET A 40 -10.06 -4.57 -3.37
CA MET A 40 -8.66 -4.98 -3.28
C MET A 40 -8.37 -6.27 -4.07
N SER A 41 -9.30 -6.74 -4.91
CA SER A 41 -9.07 -7.96 -5.70
C SER A 41 -7.86 -7.78 -6.63
N PRO A 42 -6.88 -8.70 -6.58
CA PRO A 42 -5.66 -8.58 -7.39
C PRO A 42 -5.96 -8.59 -8.89
N ARG A 43 -5.31 -7.69 -9.62
CA ARG A 43 -5.39 -7.56 -11.08
C ARG A 43 -3.98 -7.67 -11.67
N PRO A 44 -3.67 -8.74 -12.43
CA PRO A 44 -2.37 -8.86 -13.08
C PRO A 44 -2.10 -7.70 -14.04
N ILE A 45 -0.85 -7.23 -14.05
CA ILE A 45 -0.33 -6.30 -15.05
C ILE A 45 0.55 -7.15 -15.97
N ALA A 46 0.08 -7.43 -17.19
CA ALA A 46 0.66 -8.45 -18.05
C ALA A 46 1.93 -8.01 -18.80
N ILE A 47 2.13 -6.70 -18.96
CA ILE A 47 3.18 -6.11 -19.78
C ILE A 47 3.91 -4.99 -19.05
N GLY A 48 5.12 -4.71 -19.52
CA GLY A 48 5.88 -3.54 -19.13
C GLY A 48 6.93 -3.18 -20.18
N THR A 49 7.62 -2.06 -19.98
CA THR A 49 8.71 -1.59 -20.84
C THR A 49 9.89 -1.17 -19.99
N LEU A 50 11.10 -1.66 -20.31
CA LEU A 50 12.33 -1.10 -19.76
C LEU A 50 12.72 0.12 -20.60
N VAL A 51 12.51 1.31 -20.05
CA VAL A 51 12.52 2.57 -20.79
C VAL A 51 13.94 2.99 -21.18
N ASN A 52 14.92 2.69 -20.33
CA ASN A 52 16.31 3.04 -20.56
C ASN A 52 16.90 2.15 -21.69
N PRO A 53 17.20 2.70 -22.88
CA PRO A 53 17.60 1.90 -24.05
C PRO A 53 18.98 1.24 -23.89
N ASP A 54 19.81 1.79 -23.01
CA ASP A 54 21.18 1.38 -22.75
C ASP A 54 21.32 0.37 -21.59
N LEU A 55 20.20 -0.02 -20.97
CA LEU A 55 20.19 -0.96 -19.85
C LEU A 55 19.75 -2.36 -20.26
N THR A 56 20.26 -3.35 -19.54
CA THR A 56 19.70 -4.70 -19.52
C THR A 56 19.62 -5.16 -18.08
N ILE A 57 18.46 -5.66 -17.65
CA ILE A 57 18.25 -6.22 -16.32
C ILE A 57 18.13 -7.74 -16.46
N VAL A 58 19.00 -8.49 -15.81
CA VAL A 58 19.05 -9.96 -15.88
C VAL A 58 18.80 -10.53 -14.50
N ALA A 59 17.87 -11.46 -14.36
CA ALA A 59 17.69 -12.18 -13.11
C ALA A 59 18.94 -12.98 -12.75
N ASP A 60 19.37 -12.96 -11.48
CA ASP A 60 20.56 -13.71 -11.05
C ASP A 60 20.40 -15.23 -11.24
N ASP A 61 19.16 -15.72 -11.20
CA ASP A 61 18.80 -17.11 -11.46
C ASP A 61 18.58 -17.43 -12.96
N GLY A 62 18.73 -16.44 -13.84
CA GLY A 62 18.54 -16.57 -15.28
C GLY A 62 17.08 -16.70 -15.73
N SER A 63 16.09 -16.56 -14.84
CA SER A 63 14.66 -16.77 -15.14
C SER A 63 14.06 -15.74 -16.11
N PHE A 64 14.61 -14.53 -16.17
CA PHE A 64 14.17 -13.50 -17.12
C PHE A 64 15.28 -12.51 -17.48
N THR A 65 15.05 -11.77 -18.57
CA THR A 65 15.88 -10.65 -18.99
C THR A 65 14.99 -9.54 -19.54
N LEU A 66 15.15 -8.32 -19.00
CA LEU A 66 14.51 -7.11 -19.51
C LEU A 66 15.53 -6.33 -20.34
N ARG A 67 15.20 -6.02 -21.59
CA ARG A 67 16.09 -5.34 -22.53
C ARG A 67 15.66 -3.89 -22.71
N GLY A 68 16.62 -2.98 -22.70
CA GLY A 68 16.39 -1.55 -22.84
C GLY A 68 15.65 -1.20 -24.13
N GLY A 69 14.67 -0.31 -24.01
CA GLY A 69 13.81 0.13 -25.10
C GLY A 69 12.77 -0.90 -25.55
N GLN A 70 12.68 -2.07 -24.91
CA GLN A 70 11.79 -3.16 -25.33
C GLN A 70 10.65 -3.38 -24.34
N GLN A 71 9.49 -3.76 -24.89
CA GLN A 71 8.38 -4.29 -24.11
C GLN A 71 8.71 -5.72 -23.65
N PHE A 72 8.25 -6.08 -22.45
CA PHE A 72 8.36 -7.41 -21.89
C PHE A 72 7.00 -7.90 -21.38
N ASN A 73 6.81 -9.22 -21.39
CA ASN A 73 5.77 -9.86 -20.59
C ASN A 73 6.24 -9.90 -19.14
N THR A 74 5.35 -9.54 -18.21
CA THR A 74 5.66 -9.49 -16.77
C THR A 74 6.17 -10.86 -16.31
N PRO A 75 7.45 -10.98 -15.91
CA PRO A 75 8.05 -12.28 -15.61
C PRO A 75 7.60 -12.86 -14.26
N PHE A 76 7.24 -11.97 -13.33
CA PHE A 76 6.68 -12.29 -12.03
C PHE A 76 5.96 -11.05 -11.50
N ALA A 77 5.01 -11.23 -10.59
CA ALA A 77 4.42 -10.16 -9.81
C ALA A 77 3.92 -10.69 -8.46
N THR A 78 3.93 -9.83 -7.45
CA THR A 78 3.44 -10.12 -6.10
C THR A 78 2.16 -9.34 -5.80
N SER A 79 1.52 -9.60 -4.67
CA SER A 79 0.49 -8.74 -4.08
C SER A 79 0.82 -8.38 -2.63
N SER A 80 2.03 -8.72 -2.16
CA SER A 80 2.46 -8.55 -0.77
C SER A 80 2.69 -7.09 -0.36
N LEU A 81 2.72 -6.14 -1.30
CA LEU A 81 2.84 -4.73 -0.97
C LEU A 81 1.48 -4.11 -0.56
N TRP A 82 0.36 -4.73 -0.89
CA TRP A 82 -0.95 -4.21 -0.49
C TRP A 82 -1.11 -4.25 1.03
N GLY A 83 -1.38 -3.10 1.64
CA GLY A 83 -1.47 -2.93 3.09
C GLY A 83 -0.14 -2.55 3.77
N THR A 84 0.96 -2.49 3.03
CA THR A 84 2.22 -1.91 3.53
C THR A 84 2.22 -0.39 3.33
N SER A 85 2.70 0.36 4.31
CA SER A 85 2.99 1.78 4.17
C SER A 85 4.48 2.03 4.36
N PHE A 86 5.07 2.75 3.40
CA PHE A 86 6.45 3.18 3.47
C PHE A 86 6.51 4.69 3.26
N THR A 87 7.37 5.36 4.02
CA THR A 87 7.87 6.69 3.66
C THR A 87 9.08 6.53 2.72
N GLY A 88 9.48 7.58 2.00
CA GLY A 88 10.57 7.49 1.01
C GLY A 88 11.89 6.93 1.59
N GLN A 89 12.31 7.38 2.78
CA GLN A 89 13.50 6.85 3.45
C GLN A 89 13.28 5.41 3.94
N ALA A 90 12.09 5.10 4.48
CA ALA A 90 11.78 3.74 4.91
C ALA A 90 11.83 2.73 3.74
N LEU A 91 11.50 3.16 2.52
CA LEU A 91 11.64 2.30 1.34
C LEU A 91 13.10 2.00 1.00
N LEU A 92 14.01 2.97 1.16
CA LEU A 92 15.44 2.75 0.94
C LEU A 92 15.98 1.68 1.90
N ASP A 93 15.57 1.75 3.16
CA ASP A 93 16.03 0.86 4.23
C ASP A 93 15.30 -0.50 4.25
N ALA A 94 14.27 -0.67 3.40
CA ALA A 94 13.43 -1.86 3.34
C ALA A 94 14.01 -3.04 2.53
N TYR A 95 15.15 -2.87 1.86
CA TYR A 95 15.75 -3.93 1.03
C TYR A 95 15.94 -5.30 1.74
N PRO A 96 16.21 -5.39 3.07
CA PRO A 96 16.34 -6.69 3.74
C PRO A 96 15.02 -7.49 3.73
N GLN A 97 13.88 -6.82 3.65
CA GLN A 97 12.55 -7.43 3.62
C GLN A 97 12.04 -7.70 2.20
N ALA A 98 12.64 -7.07 1.18
CA ALA A 98 12.16 -7.10 -0.19
C ALA A 98 12.03 -8.54 -0.75
N ARG A 99 12.98 -9.43 -0.41
CA ARG A 99 12.89 -10.85 -0.78
C ARG A 99 11.66 -11.54 -0.19
N GLY A 100 11.30 -11.21 1.05
CA GLY A 100 10.09 -11.72 1.71
C GLY A 100 8.81 -11.23 1.04
N TRP A 101 8.86 -10.11 0.31
CA TRP A 101 7.74 -9.63 -0.51
C TRP A 101 7.72 -10.22 -1.92
N GLY A 102 8.70 -11.06 -2.28
CA GLY A 102 8.81 -11.68 -3.59
C GLY A 102 9.70 -10.93 -4.58
N ALA A 103 10.54 -10.00 -4.12
CA ALA A 103 11.56 -9.38 -4.97
C ALA A 103 12.57 -10.43 -5.48
N ARG A 104 13.05 -10.24 -6.70
CA ARG A 104 14.05 -11.09 -7.36
C ARG A 104 15.38 -10.36 -7.46
N SER A 105 16.47 -11.06 -7.14
CA SER A 105 17.82 -10.53 -7.34
C SER A 105 18.11 -10.41 -8.84
N VAL A 106 18.70 -9.29 -9.24
CA VAL A 106 19.01 -8.97 -10.63
C VAL A 106 20.39 -8.32 -10.77
N LYS A 107 21.00 -8.47 -11.95
CA LYS A 107 22.11 -7.63 -12.43
C LYS A 107 21.60 -6.59 -13.39
N ILE A 108 22.03 -5.35 -13.20
CA ILE A 108 21.72 -4.21 -14.06
C ILE A 108 23.00 -3.87 -14.83
N LYS A 109 22.95 -4.11 -16.15
CA LYS A 109 24.08 -3.94 -17.05
C LYS A 109 23.90 -2.68 -17.88
N GLN A 110 24.98 -1.93 -18.07
CA GLN A 110 25.04 -0.75 -18.92
C GLN A 110 26.36 -0.76 -19.69
N ALA A 111 26.31 -0.54 -21.00
CA ALA A 111 27.50 -0.61 -21.84
C ALA A 111 28.59 0.37 -21.36
N GLY A 112 29.83 -0.13 -21.24
CA GLY A 112 30.98 0.68 -20.81
C GLY A 112 31.00 1.07 -19.33
N LYS A 113 30.09 0.53 -18.50
CA LYS A 113 30.08 0.78 -17.05
C LYS A 113 30.07 -0.53 -16.26
N PRO A 114 30.56 -0.53 -15.01
CA PRO A 114 30.43 -1.70 -14.13
C PRO A 114 28.97 -2.12 -13.94
N ASP A 115 28.77 -3.43 -13.88
CA ASP A 115 27.49 -4.05 -13.53
C ASP A 115 27.07 -3.62 -12.12
N LEU A 116 25.77 -3.40 -11.93
CA LEU A 116 25.16 -3.14 -10.63
C LEU A 116 24.32 -4.34 -10.21
N HIS A 117 24.12 -4.47 -8.90
CA HIS A 117 23.23 -5.46 -8.30
C HIS A 117 21.92 -4.79 -7.90
N GLY A 118 20.84 -5.56 -7.90
CA GLY A 118 19.56 -5.05 -7.46
C GLY A 118 18.57 -6.11 -6.99
N LEU A 119 17.49 -5.62 -6.38
CA LEU A 119 16.30 -6.38 -6.03
C LEU A 119 15.13 -5.75 -6.77
N LEU A 120 14.53 -6.48 -7.71
CA LEU A 120 13.39 -6.04 -8.50
C LEU A 120 12.10 -6.64 -7.96
N LEU A 121 11.08 -5.81 -7.79
CA LEU A 121 9.76 -6.23 -7.37
C LEU A 121 8.70 -5.60 -8.30
N PHE A 122 7.83 -6.44 -8.85
CA PHE A 122 6.61 -6.02 -9.56
C PHE A 122 5.39 -6.35 -8.69
N ASN A 123 4.45 -5.43 -8.58
CA ASN A 123 3.25 -5.58 -7.78
C ASN A 123 2.01 -5.58 -8.67
N ASN A 124 1.14 -6.58 -8.51
CA ASN A 124 -0.15 -6.62 -9.17
C ASN A 124 -0.95 -5.36 -8.81
N GLY A 125 -1.72 -4.86 -9.78
CA GLY A 125 -2.74 -3.88 -9.51
C GLY A 125 -3.86 -4.46 -8.64
N ILE A 126 -4.79 -3.60 -8.24
CA ILE A 126 -6.10 -4.01 -7.71
C ILE A 126 -7.19 -3.54 -8.65
N ALA A 127 -8.39 -4.13 -8.55
CA ALA A 127 -9.54 -3.69 -9.32
C ALA A 127 -9.81 -2.19 -9.18
N ALA A 128 -9.62 -1.62 -7.98
CA ALA A 128 -9.79 -0.19 -7.72
C ALA A 128 -8.65 0.71 -8.26
N ALA A 129 -7.55 0.15 -8.76
CA ALA A 129 -6.40 0.92 -9.26
C ALA A 129 -6.62 1.44 -10.69
N PHE A 130 -6.14 2.65 -10.93
CA PHE A 130 -6.27 3.38 -12.19
C PHE A 130 -4.95 4.08 -12.57
N GLY A 131 -4.93 4.68 -13.76
CA GLY A 131 -3.75 5.35 -14.32
C GLY A 131 -2.76 4.37 -14.97
N SER A 132 -1.71 4.93 -15.57
CA SER A 132 -0.73 4.18 -16.39
C SER A 132 -0.01 3.09 -15.60
N GLY A 133 0.43 3.40 -14.37
CA GLY A 133 1.14 2.46 -13.50
C GLY A 133 0.31 1.25 -13.06
N SER A 134 -1.00 1.26 -13.30
CA SER A 134 -1.91 0.13 -13.04
C SER A 134 -2.20 -0.74 -14.27
N GLN A 135 -1.74 -0.33 -15.46
CA GLN A 135 -2.01 -0.96 -16.76
C GLN A 135 -0.77 -1.59 -17.38
N SER A 136 0.40 -0.99 -17.16
CA SER A 136 1.69 -1.46 -17.67
C SER A 136 2.80 -0.96 -16.76
N TYR A 137 3.86 -1.75 -16.58
CA TYR A 137 5.03 -1.28 -15.83
C TYR A 137 5.92 -0.40 -16.71
N TYR A 138 6.19 0.83 -16.28
CA TYR A 138 7.12 1.72 -16.98
C TYR A 138 8.43 1.81 -16.20
N VAL A 139 9.30 0.82 -16.41
CA VAL A 139 10.55 0.70 -15.66
C VAL A 139 11.56 1.70 -16.21
N ARG A 140 11.65 2.85 -15.53
CA ARG A 140 12.60 3.92 -15.84
C ARG A 140 13.49 4.19 -14.64
N ILE A 141 14.78 3.94 -14.80
CA ILE A 141 15.79 4.21 -13.78
C ILE A 141 16.48 5.52 -14.15
N ALA A 142 16.42 6.50 -13.25
CA ALA A 142 17.05 7.78 -13.49
C ALA A 142 18.59 7.65 -13.45
N PRO A 143 19.35 8.26 -14.38
CA PRO A 143 20.80 8.10 -14.47
C PRO A 143 21.55 8.38 -13.15
N GLU A 144 21.10 9.39 -12.41
CA GLU A 144 21.67 9.76 -11.12
C GLU A 144 21.53 8.65 -10.06
N LYS A 145 20.51 7.80 -10.15
CA LYS A 145 20.35 6.64 -9.26
C LYS A 145 21.40 5.56 -9.57
N LEU A 146 21.66 5.33 -10.85
CA LEU A 146 22.69 4.38 -11.30
C LEU A 146 24.09 4.87 -10.90
N ASP A 147 24.37 6.15 -11.13
CA ASP A 147 25.67 6.72 -10.79
C ASP A 147 25.87 6.81 -9.27
N ASN A 148 24.82 7.15 -8.51
CA ASN A 148 24.87 7.10 -7.04
C ASN A 148 25.16 5.67 -6.53
N ALA A 149 24.54 4.65 -7.16
CA ALA A 149 24.80 3.26 -6.79
C ALA A 149 26.24 2.84 -7.06
N ARG A 150 26.81 3.26 -8.19
CA ARG A 150 28.23 3.00 -8.53
C ARG A 150 29.21 3.66 -7.57
N ASN A 151 28.82 4.77 -6.97
CA ASN A 151 29.62 5.48 -5.97
C ASN A 151 29.51 4.85 -4.55
N GLY A 152 28.92 3.66 -4.43
CA GLY A 152 28.89 2.88 -3.19
C GLY A 152 27.64 3.09 -2.33
N ASN A 153 26.68 3.91 -2.76
CA ASN A 153 25.43 4.10 -2.05
C ASN A 153 24.36 3.10 -2.50
N THR A 154 23.35 2.86 -1.68
CA THR A 154 22.12 2.21 -2.15
C THR A 154 21.20 3.25 -2.77
N ALA A 155 20.61 2.93 -3.91
CA ALA A 155 19.62 3.76 -4.57
C ALA A 155 18.32 2.97 -4.79
N VAL A 156 17.19 3.67 -4.79
CA VAL A 156 15.88 3.08 -5.12
C VAL A 156 15.22 3.87 -6.23
N SER A 157 14.64 3.13 -7.17
CA SER A 157 13.77 3.62 -8.23
C SER A 157 12.44 2.87 -8.15
N TYR A 158 11.33 3.56 -8.43
CA TYR A 158 10.00 2.99 -8.33
C TYR A 158 9.00 3.76 -9.19
N GLU A 159 7.85 3.14 -9.42
CA GLU A 159 6.66 3.77 -9.97
C GLU A 159 5.49 3.54 -9.03
N LEU A 160 4.59 4.53 -8.96
CA LEU A 160 3.36 4.42 -8.18
C LEU A 160 2.17 4.11 -9.10
N MET A 161 1.22 3.37 -8.57
CA MET A 161 -0.13 3.24 -9.10
C MET A 161 -1.11 3.97 -8.19
N ASP A 162 -2.06 4.67 -8.79
CA ASP A 162 -3.09 5.38 -8.04
C ASP A 162 -4.31 4.49 -7.83
N PHE A 163 -4.98 4.67 -6.69
CA PHE A 163 -6.28 4.07 -6.41
C PHE A 163 -7.13 4.99 -5.52
N THR A 164 -8.44 4.75 -5.52
CA THR A 164 -9.36 5.47 -4.63
C THR A 164 -9.76 4.54 -3.51
N GLN A 165 -9.28 4.82 -2.31
CA GLN A 165 -9.76 4.18 -1.10
C GLN A 165 -11.19 4.66 -0.83
N ARG A 166 -12.06 3.71 -0.50
CA ARG A 166 -13.47 3.91 -0.21
C ARG A 166 -13.82 3.28 1.15
N TRP A 167 -14.78 3.92 1.83
CA TRP A 167 -15.36 3.46 3.09
C TRP A 167 -16.88 3.29 2.97
N THR A 168 -17.46 2.55 3.90
CA THR A 168 -18.91 2.24 3.94
C THR A 168 -19.81 3.45 4.10
N ASP A 169 -19.30 4.57 4.60
CA ASP A 169 -20.02 5.84 4.76
C ASP A 169 -20.03 6.70 3.48
N GLY A 170 -19.41 6.20 2.40
CA GLY A 170 -19.27 6.92 1.12
C GLY A 170 -18.06 7.85 1.05
N THR A 171 -17.27 7.97 2.13
CA THR A 171 -16.01 8.72 2.11
C THR A 171 -15.05 8.10 1.10
N THR A 172 -14.29 8.93 0.40
CA THR A 172 -13.24 8.49 -0.52
C THR A 172 -11.96 9.28 -0.33
N GLN A 173 -10.82 8.63 -0.57
CA GLN A 173 -9.50 9.24 -0.48
C GLN A 173 -8.63 8.72 -1.61
N LYS A 174 -7.89 9.62 -2.27
CA LYS A 174 -6.83 9.20 -3.20
C LYS A 174 -5.66 8.63 -2.43
N ALA A 175 -5.20 7.48 -2.85
CA ALA A 175 -4.02 6.82 -2.32
C ALA A 175 -3.18 6.29 -3.48
N ALA A 176 -1.93 5.98 -3.18
CA ALA A 176 -1.00 5.40 -4.14
C ALA A 176 -0.25 4.24 -3.50
N GLN A 177 0.12 3.27 -4.32
CA GLN A 177 0.96 2.13 -3.91
C GLN A 177 2.03 1.89 -4.97
N TYR A 178 3.15 1.28 -4.59
CA TYR A 178 4.19 0.92 -5.56
C TYR A 178 3.69 -0.11 -6.58
N SER A 179 3.85 0.23 -7.86
CA SER A 179 3.66 -0.67 -8.99
C SER A 179 4.89 -1.54 -9.20
N TRP A 180 6.06 -0.94 -9.12
CA TRP A 180 7.32 -1.67 -9.04
C TRP A 180 8.33 -0.90 -8.19
N VAL A 181 9.29 -1.64 -7.66
CA VAL A 181 10.42 -1.10 -6.90
C VAL A 181 11.68 -1.82 -7.33
N LEU A 182 12.76 -1.06 -7.50
CA LEU A 182 14.09 -1.56 -7.77
C LEU A 182 15.08 -0.92 -6.79
N TRP A 183 15.63 -1.73 -5.90
CA TRP A 183 16.81 -1.37 -5.11
C TRP A 183 18.06 -1.67 -5.93
N ILE A 184 19.06 -0.78 -5.85
CA ILE A 184 20.27 -0.79 -6.68
C ILE A 184 21.49 -0.53 -5.80
N SER A 185 22.55 -1.29 -6.00
CA SER A 185 23.82 -1.17 -5.28
C SER A 185 25.01 -1.62 -6.15
N ALA A 186 26.21 -1.12 -5.87
CA ALA A 186 27.45 -1.63 -6.46
C ALA A 186 27.84 -3.02 -5.96
N THR A 187 27.31 -3.45 -4.81
CA THR A 187 27.56 -4.76 -4.22
C THR A 187 26.26 -5.55 -4.07
N PRO A 188 26.32 -6.90 -3.99
CA PRO A 188 25.13 -7.72 -3.79
C PRO A 188 24.31 -7.26 -2.57
N ILE A 189 23.00 -7.12 -2.76
CA ILE A 189 21.98 -6.80 -1.75
C ILE A 189 20.98 -7.94 -1.64
#